data_AF-A0A3S0BZP0-F1
#
_entry.id   AF-A0A3S0BZP0-F1
#
_cell.length_a   1.000
_cell.length_b   1.000
_cell.length_c   1.000
_cell.angle_alpha   90.00
_cell.angle_beta   90.00
_cell.angle_gamma   90.00
#
_symmetry.space_group_name_H-M   'P 1'
#
loop_
_entity.id
_entity.type
_entity.pdbx_description
1 polymer ?
#
loop_
_entity_poly.entity_id
_entity_poly.type
_entity_poly.pdbx_seq_one_letter_code
_entity_poly.pdbx_strand_id
1 'polypeptide(L)'
;MTNVIPTAKEIGQRILSVRNSKKMSRRDVLEGLKKLGIPMFETSLRRAETEAQPLRIHEAIALSAIYEMDLYELCGLDKDYHVDVARRALEEQAARLREELAEIEEKLRPENEGQ
;
A
#
# COMPACT_ATOMS: atom_id res chain seq x y z
N MET A 1 -2.17 12.67 -15.32
CA MET A 1 -1.21 12.90 -14.22
C MET A 1 -0.22 11.75 -14.26
N THR A 2 1.07 12.03 -14.38
CA THR A 2 2.10 10.98 -14.43
C THR A 2 2.16 10.30 -13.06
N ASN A 3 1.95 8.99 -13.02
CA ASN A 3 2.02 8.22 -11.77
C ASN A 3 3.47 8.16 -11.29
N VAL A 4 3.83 9.09 -10.41
CA VAL A 4 5.16 9.14 -9.83
C VAL A 4 5.12 8.38 -8.51
N ILE A 5 5.81 7.23 -8.47
CA ILE A 5 6.09 6.54 -7.22
C ILE A 5 6.98 7.48 -6.37
N PRO A 6 6.56 7.86 -5.16
CA PRO A 6 7.33 8.75 -4.30
C PRO A 6 8.71 8.15 -4.02
N THR A 7 9.73 8.99 -4.14
CA THR A 7 11.10 8.65 -3.78
C THR A 7 11.23 8.48 -2.26
N ALA A 8 12.26 7.75 -1.82
CA ALA A 8 12.56 7.63 -0.39
C ALA A 8 12.75 8.99 0.30
N LYS A 9 13.23 9.99 -0.44
CA LYS A 9 13.38 11.37 0.05
C LYS A 9 12.02 12.02 0.33
N GLU A 10 11.07 11.90 -0.59
CA GLU A 10 9.73 12.47 -0.45
C GLU A 10 8.95 11.79 0.69
N ILE A 11 9.07 10.46 0.80
CA ILE A 11 8.49 9.70 1.91
C ILE A 11 9.09 10.17 3.25
N GLY A 12 10.43 10.30 3.31
CA GLY A 12 11.13 10.81 4.50
C GLY A 12 10.68 12.20 4.93
N GLN A 13 10.59 13.12 3.98
CA GLN A 13 10.09 14.49 4.22
C GLN A 13 8.63 14.48 4.70
N ARG A 14 7.80 13.59 4.17
CA ARG A 14 6.41 13.46 4.59
C ARG A 14 6.31 12.93 6.02
N ILE A 15 7.08 11.90 6.37
CA ILE A 15 7.15 11.38 7.74
C ILE A 15 7.58 12.48 8.72
N LEU A 16 8.61 13.25 8.37
CA LEU A 16 9.06 14.38 9.18
C LEU A 16 7.96 15.43 9.36
N SER A 17 7.26 15.79 8.28
CA SER A 17 6.15 16.73 8.30
C SER A 17 5.01 16.26 9.19
N VAL A 18 4.59 14.99 9.04
CA VAL A 18 3.52 14.37 9.84
C VAL A 18 3.92 14.34 11.31
N ARG A 19 5.14 13.88 11.64
CA ARG A 19 5.64 13.86 13.02
C ARG A 19 5.59 15.25 13.67
N ASN A 20 6.07 16.27 12.94
CA ASN A 20 6.06 17.65 13.43
C ASN A 20 4.63 18.19 13.59
N SER A 21 3.72 17.88 12.67
CA SER A 21 2.31 18.30 12.75
C SER A 21 1.59 17.72 13.97
N LYS A 22 1.91 16.46 14.32
CA LYS A 22 1.42 15.78 15.52
C LYS A 22 2.19 16.14 16.80
N LYS A 23 3.19 17.01 16.71
CA LYS A 23 4.05 17.45 17.82
C LYS A 23 4.73 16.28 18.54
N MET A 24 5.01 15.19 17.82
CA MET A 24 5.66 14.01 18.38
C MET A 24 7.18 14.17 18.34
N SER A 25 7.86 13.83 19.42
CA SER A 25 9.31 13.67 19.40
C SER A 25 9.68 12.36 18.69
N ARG A 26 10.95 12.23 18.26
CA ARG A 26 11.45 10.93 17.73
C ARG A 26 11.35 9.84 18.79
N ARG A 27 11.55 10.20 20.06
CA ARG A 27 11.42 9.26 21.17
C ARG A 27 10.00 8.69 21.28
N ASP A 28 8.97 9.53 21.13
CA ASP A 28 7.57 9.07 21.17
C ASP A 28 7.29 8.05 20.06
N VAL A 29 7.82 8.31 18.86
CA VAL A 29 7.70 7.40 17.71
C VAL A 29 8.43 6.09 17.99
N LEU A 30 9.66 6.13 18.51
CA LEU A 30 10.43 4.93 18.85
C LEU A 30 9.76 4.11 19.96
N GLU A 31 9.16 4.76 20.95
CA GLU A 31 8.38 4.07 21.98
C GLU A 31 7.13 3.40 21.38
N GLY A 32 6.46 4.04 20.42
CA GLY A 32 5.38 3.43 19.63
C GLY A 32 5.84 2.21 18.84
N LEU A 33 6.95 2.33 18.10
CA LEU A 33 7.53 1.24 17.32
C LEU A 33 7.91 0.05 18.20
N LYS A 34 8.50 0.33 19.38
CA LYS A 34 8.84 -0.69 20.37
C LYS A 34 7.60 -1.45 20.87
N LYS A 35 6.49 -0.77 21.13
CA LYS A 35 5.23 -1.41 21.54
C LYS A 35 4.65 -2.34 20.46
N LEU A 36 4.92 -2.02 19.19
CA LEU A 36 4.54 -2.86 18.04
C LEU A 36 5.56 -3.96 17.72
N GLY A 37 6.63 -4.10 18.52
CA GLY A 37 7.67 -5.10 18.29
C GLY A 37 8.61 -4.78 17.12
N ILE A 38 8.66 -3.51 16.67
CA ILE A 38 9.52 -3.06 15.58
C ILE A 38 10.77 -2.39 16.17
N PRO A 39 11.94 -3.06 16.15
CA PRO A 39 13.17 -2.46 16.65
C PRO A 39 13.70 -1.43 15.65
N MET A 40 13.80 -0.18 16.08
CA MET A 40 14.40 0.90 15.29
C MET A 40 15.28 1.76 16.20
N PHE A 41 16.43 2.20 15.69
CA PHE A 41 17.29 3.16 16.38
C PHE A 41 16.91 4.60 16.01
N GLU A 42 17.14 5.54 16.92
CA GLU A 42 16.85 6.96 16.68
C GLU A 42 17.61 7.51 15.47
N THR A 43 18.85 7.06 15.25
CA THR A 43 19.65 7.42 14.09
C THR A 43 19.03 6.92 12.79
N SER A 44 18.46 5.71 12.77
CA SER A 44 17.75 5.16 11.61
C SER A 44 16.49 5.96 11.30
N LEU A 45 15.70 6.30 12.32
CA LEU A 45 14.51 7.15 12.13
C LEU A 45 14.89 8.53 11.59
N ARG A 46 15.92 9.16 12.16
CA ARG A 46 16.43 10.45 11.67
C ARG A 46 16.88 10.34 10.21
N ARG A 47 17.62 9.28 9.84
CA ARG A 47 18.07 9.07 8.45
C ARG A 47 16.91 8.84 7.49
N ALA A 48 15.88 8.12 7.92
CA ALA A 48 14.67 7.96 7.13
C ALA A 48 14.00 9.33 6.89
N GLU A 49 13.94 10.20 7.92
CA GLU A 49 13.35 11.54 7.81
C GLU A 49 14.17 12.52 6.95
N THR A 50 15.50 12.52 7.06
CA THR A 50 16.34 13.61 6.51
C THR A 50 17.33 13.19 5.43
N GLU A 51 17.74 11.92 5.39
CA GLU A 51 18.81 11.40 4.53
C GLU A 51 18.28 10.46 3.44
N ALA A 52 16.96 10.46 3.21
CA ALA A 52 16.31 9.61 2.20
C ALA A 52 16.62 8.11 2.36
N GLN A 53 16.86 7.65 3.59
CA GLN A 53 17.03 6.22 3.86
C GLN A 53 15.69 5.51 3.58
N PRO A 54 15.65 4.50 2.70
CA PRO A 54 14.43 3.74 2.45
C PRO A 54 13.96 3.02 3.72
N LEU A 55 12.65 3.08 3.97
CA LEU A 55 11.99 2.29 5.00
C LEU A 55 11.67 0.89 4.48
N ARG A 56 11.70 -0.08 5.39
CA ARG A 56 11.12 -1.40 5.15
C ARG A 56 9.61 -1.31 5.25
N ILE A 57 8.90 -2.21 4.56
CA ILE A 57 7.43 -2.18 4.50
C ILE A 57 6.77 -2.27 5.89
N HIS A 58 7.29 -3.10 6.79
CA HIS A 58 6.76 -3.24 8.14
C HIS A 58 7.02 -2.00 9.01
N GLU A 59 8.12 -1.27 8.77
CA GLU A 59 8.40 0.00 9.45
C GLU A 59 7.42 1.07 8.98
N ALA A 60 7.15 1.14 7.67
CA ALA A 60 6.17 2.08 7.12
C ALA A 60 4.74 1.79 7.63
N ILE A 61 4.34 0.52 7.71
CA ILE A 61 3.05 0.11 8.29
C ILE A 61 2.97 0.49 9.77
N ALA A 62 4.04 0.26 10.55
CA ALA A 62 4.04 0.60 11.97
C ALA A 62 3.98 2.13 12.18
N LEU A 63 4.68 2.91 11.35
CA LEU A 63 4.58 4.36 11.35
C LEU A 63 3.18 4.85 10.98
N SER A 64 2.51 4.22 10.01
CA SER A 64 1.14 4.59 9.63
C SER A 64 0.17 4.33 10.79
N ALA A 65 0.36 3.23 11.54
CA ALA A 65 -0.41 2.96 12.75
C ALA A 65 -0.14 3.99 13.87
N ILE A 66 1.14 4.34 14.13
CA ILE A 66 1.52 5.33 15.15
C ILE A 66 0.98 6.72 14.82
N TYR A 67 1.00 7.09 13.53
CA TYR A 67 0.45 8.36 13.07
C TYR A 67 -1.05 8.31 12.79
N GLU A 68 -1.73 7.18 13.05
CA GLU A 68 -3.17 7.01 12.80
C GLU A 68 -3.55 7.48 11.38
N MET A 69 -2.76 7.08 10.40
CA MET A 69 -2.86 7.51 9.01
C MET A 69 -2.84 6.30 8.08
N ASP A 70 -3.55 6.39 6.97
CA ASP A 70 -3.49 5.38 5.92
C ASP A 70 -2.05 5.28 5.36
N LEU A 71 -1.57 4.06 5.08
CA LEU A 71 -0.21 3.85 4.58
C LEU A 71 0.02 4.55 3.23
N TYR A 72 -0.97 4.54 2.34
CA TYR A 72 -0.88 5.22 1.06
C TYR A 72 -0.77 6.72 1.26
N GLU A 73 -1.58 7.27 2.18
CA GLU A 73 -1.50 8.67 2.55
C GLU A 73 -0.12 9.01 3.14
N LEU A 74 0.40 8.21 4.09
CA LEU A 74 1.73 8.46 4.68
C LEU A 74 2.84 8.45 3.63
N CYS A 75 2.79 7.52 2.67
CA CYS A 75 3.75 7.40 1.60
C CYS A 75 3.52 8.42 0.46
N GLY A 76 2.40 9.15 0.46
CA GLY A 76 2.01 10.04 -0.62
C GLY A 76 1.66 9.36 -1.93
N LEU A 77 1.12 8.16 -1.81
CA LEU A 77 0.51 7.42 -2.90
C LEU A 77 -0.94 7.85 -3.06
N ASP A 78 -1.38 7.97 -4.31
CA ASP A 78 -2.77 8.23 -4.63
C ASP A 78 -3.60 6.95 -4.41
N LYS A 79 -4.48 6.98 -3.41
CA LYS A 79 -5.31 5.84 -3.03
C LYS A 79 -6.29 5.48 -4.14
N ASP A 80 -6.82 6.46 -4.87
CA ASP A 80 -7.82 6.25 -5.90
C ASP A 80 -7.21 5.53 -7.12
N TYR A 81 -5.96 5.85 -7.45
CA TYR A 81 -5.23 5.16 -8.51
C TYR A 81 -5.06 3.66 -8.22
N HIS A 82 -4.67 3.29 -6.99
CA HIS A 82 -4.47 1.88 -6.63
C HIS A 82 -5.78 1.09 -6.60
N VAL A 83 -6.87 1.73 -6.18
CA VAL A 83 -8.22 1.15 -6.23
C VAL A 83 -8.65 0.93 -7.70
N ASP A 84 -8.39 1.88 -8.59
CA ASP A 84 -8.71 1.74 -10.01
C ASP A 84 -7.91 0.63 -10.69
N VAL A 85 -6.63 0.49 -10.36
CA VAL A 85 -5.79 -0.62 -10.86
C VAL A 85 -6.31 -1.97 -10.36
N ALA A 86 -6.62 -2.08 -9.07
CA ALA A 86 -7.19 -3.29 -8.49
C ALA A 86 -8.56 -3.63 -9.12
N ARG A 87 -9.41 -2.62 -9.33
CA ARG A 87 -10.72 -2.78 -9.98
C ARG A 87 -10.56 -3.32 -11.40
N ARG A 88 -9.68 -2.75 -12.21
CA ARG A 88 -9.41 -3.24 -13.57
C ARG A 88 -8.92 -4.68 -13.59
N ALA A 89 -8.01 -5.05 -12.69
CA ALA A 89 -7.52 -6.42 -12.59
C ALA A 89 -8.65 -7.42 -12.24
N LEU A 90 -9.54 -7.03 -11.33
CA LEU A 90 -10.73 -7.80 -10.97
C LEU A 90 -11.71 -7.94 -12.14
N GLU A 91 -11.97 -6.85 -12.87
CA GLU A 91 -12.83 -6.84 -14.06
C GLU A 91 -12.29 -7.75 -15.16
N GLU A 92 -10.99 -7.71 -15.44
CA GLU A 92 -10.33 -8.60 -16.41
C GLU A 92 -10.42 -10.08 -15.99
N GLN A 93 -10.21 -10.36 -14.70
CA GLN A 93 -10.33 -11.72 -14.19
C GLN A 93 -11.77 -12.24 -14.27
N ALA A 94 -12.76 -11.38 -13.94
CA ALA A 94 -14.16 -11.72 -14.07
C ALA A 94 -14.58 -11.94 -15.52
N ALA A 95 -14.03 -11.18 -16.47
CA ALA A 95 -14.26 -11.38 -17.90
C ALA A 95 -13.73 -12.74 -18.37
N ARG A 96 -12.50 -13.10 -18.01
CA ARG A 96 -11.90 -14.42 -18.33
C ARG A 96 -12.73 -15.58 -17.79
N LEU A 97 -13.19 -15.48 -16.54
CA LEU A 97 -14.02 -16.53 -15.93
C LEU A 97 -15.37 -16.69 -16.63
N ARG A 98 -15.97 -15.60 -17.12
CA ARG A 98 -17.23 -15.66 -17.88
C ARG A 98 -17.06 -16.34 -19.23
N GLU A 99 -15.95 -16.06 -19.92
CA GLU A 99 -15.61 -16.70 -21.19
C GLU A 99 -15.41 -18.21 -21.00
N GLU A 100 -14.63 -18.60 -19.97
CA GLU A 100 -14.39 -20.01 -19.65
C GLU A 100 -15.67 -20.75 -19.25
N LEU A 101 -16.56 -20.10 -18.49
CA LEU A 101 -17.89 -20.64 -18.17
C LEU A 101 -18.73 -20.87 -19.43
N ALA A 102 -18.76 -19.91 -20.36
CA ALA A 102 -19.52 -20.03 -21.60
C ALA A 102 -19.01 -21.20 -22.47
N GLU A 103 -17.70 -21.41 -22.56
CA GLU A 103 -17.12 -22.56 -23.27
C GLU A 103 -17.50 -23.89 -22.61
N ILE A 104 -17.52 -23.95 -21.28
CA ILE A 104 -17.91 -25.15 -20.53
C ILE A 104 -19.41 -25.45 -20.76
N GLU A 105 -20.26 -24.43 -20.70
CA GLU A 105 -21.70 -24.56 -20.97
C GLU A 105 -21.96 -25.03 -22.41
N GLU A 106 -21.21 -24.53 -23.39
CA GLU A 106 -21.30 -24.97 -24.78
C GLU A 106 -20.89 -26.45 -24.94
N LYS A 107 -19.80 -26.88 -24.31
CA LYS A 107 -19.32 -28.28 -24.33
C LYS A 107 -20.27 -29.24 -23.61
N LEU A 108 -21.00 -28.76 -22.60
CA LEU A 108 -21.98 -29.54 -21.84
C LEU A 108 -23.38 -29.51 -22.46
N ARG A 109 -23.60 -28.73 -23.52
CA ARG A 109 -24.89 -28.68 -24.20
C ARG A 109 -25.17 -30.06 -24.79
N PRO A 110 -26.23 -30.77 -24.35
CA PRO A 110 -26.51 -32.10 -24.86
C PRO A 110 -26.86 -32.03 -26.34
N GLU A 111 -26.24 -32.90 -27.15
CA GLU A 111 -26.64 -33.21 -28.53
C GLU A 111 -28.03 -33.89 -28.52
N ASN A 112 -29.09 -33.15 -28.20
CA ASN A 112 -30.45 -33.68 -28.11
C ASN A 112 -31.42 -32.89 -28.98
N GLU A 113 -31.11 -32.71 -30.26
CA GLU A 113 -32.13 -32.33 -31.26
C GLU A 113 -31.78 -32.98 -32.61
N GLY A 114 -32.09 -34.28 -32.77
CA GLY A 114 -31.91 -34.94 -34.07
C GLY A 114 -31.92 -36.47 -34.08
N GLN A 115 -32.92 -37.11 -33.47
CA GLN A 115 -33.36 -38.47 -33.85
C GLN A 115 -34.87 -38.48 -34.02
#